data_AF-A0A3S3SJL9-F1
#
_entry.id   AF-A0A3S3SJL9-F1
#
_cell.length_a   1.000
_cell.length_b   1.000
_cell.length_c   1.000
_cell.angle_alpha   90.00
_cell.angle_beta   90.00
_cell.angle_gamma   90.00
#
_symmetry.space_group_name_H-M   'P 1'
#
loop_
_entity.id
_entity.type
_entity.pdbx_description
1 polymer ?
#
loop_
_entity_poly.entity_id
_entity_poly.type
_entity_poly.pdbx_seq_one_letter_code
_entity_poly.pdbx_strand_id
1 'polypeptide(L)'
;NAEIVIGNRDWLACAACSAGPAFEGGGITHGIRAVEGAISDFSLNPETLEPMNITEGGKAPIGICGSGLLIIVATLFEHGVLNQSGKFNPLDHPRIREGRSGQEYVLAWQDECAADHDIVINEVDIENFIRAKGAIFAGITTVLQQVGLQVSDLERIILAGGFGSYIDLDSAMSVGLLPEVDPDKILYLGNGSLAGSWMCELSNHIRRDVVEAVRKMTGFELSEVPGFKDQYMASMFLPHTDLGLFPGIAQRVRENKKE
;
A
#
# COMPACT_ATOMS: atom_id res chain seq x y z
N ASN A 1 12.40 0.17 3.12
CA ASN A 1 12.67 0.41 1.69
C ASN A 1 11.70 -0.43 0.88
N ALA A 2 11.50 -0.07 -0.38
CA ALA A 2 10.81 -0.93 -1.33
C ALA A 2 11.71 -1.13 -2.55
N GLU A 3 12.08 -2.37 -2.81
CA GLU A 3 12.94 -2.79 -3.90
C GLU A 3 12.11 -3.36 -5.06
N ILE A 4 12.47 -2.97 -6.28
CA ILE A 4 11.76 -3.35 -7.50
C ILE A 4 12.76 -4.01 -8.44
N VAL A 5 12.36 -5.13 -9.03
CA VAL A 5 13.10 -5.80 -10.10
C VAL A 5 12.15 -6.06 -11.26
N ILE A 6 12.56 -5.66 -12.46
CA ILE A 6 11.87 -5.97 -13.72
C ILE A 6 12.83 -6.73 -14.63
N GLY A 7 12.29 -7.64 -15.45
CA GLY A 7 13.06 -8.27 -16.51
C GLY A 7 12.61 -9.69 -16.77
N ASN A 8 13.53 -10.48 -17.32
CA ASN A 8 13.29 -11.86 -17.70
C ASN A 8 14.59 -12.67 -17.54
N ARG A 9 14.70 -13.82 -18.21
CA ARG A 9 15.89 -14.69 -18.15
C ARG A 9 17.15 -14.07 -18.75
N ASP A 10 17.01 -13.11 -19.65
CA ASP A 10 18.09 -12.54 -20.45
C ASP A 10 18.63 -11.25 -19.83
N TRP A 11 17.76 -10.44 -19.22
CA TRP A 11 18.12 -9.16 -18.61
C TRP A 11 17.31 -8.88 -17.34
N LEU A 12 17.90 -8.15 -16.41
CA LEU A 12 17.24 -7.68 -15.19
C LEU A 12 17.61 -6.22 -14.94
N ALA A 13 16.62 -5.41 -14.59
CA ALA A 13 16.78 -4.06 -14.09
C ALA A 13 16.20 -3.96 -12.68
N CYS A 14 16.84 -3.19 -11.80
CA CYS A 14 16.35 -3.00 -10.45
C CYS A 14 16.49 -1.55 -9.98
N ALA A 15 15.69 -1.21 -8.98
CA ALA A 15 15.76 0.06 -8.27
C ALA A 15 15.31 -0.13 -6.82
N ALA A 16 15.70 0.81 -5.96
CA ALA A 16 15.21 0.90 -4.60
C ALA A 16 14.55 2.27 -4.39
N CYS A 17 13.41 2.29 -3.72
CA CYS A 17 12.70 3.50 -3.36
C CYS A 17 12.49 3.62 -1.84
N SER A 18 12.55 4.85 -1.35
CA SER A 18 12.43 5.18 0.06
C SER A 18 10.96 5.29 0.48
N ALA A 19 10.27 4.16 0.57
CA ALA A 19 8.86 4.11 0.98
C ALA A 19 8.62 4.36 2.48
N GLY A 20 9.64 4.20 3.33
CA GLY A 20 9.48 4.28 4.78
C GLY A 20 8.68 3.11 5.39
N PRO A 21 8.47 3.10 6.72
CA PRO A 21 7.93 1.94 7.45
C PRO A 21 6.39 1.98 7.64
N ALA A 22 5.65 2.80 6.90
CA ALA A 22 4.21 3.01 7.13
C ALA A 22 3.41 1.69 7.10
N PHE A 23 3.71 0.80 6.15
CA PHE A 23 3.09 -0.52 6.02
C PHE A 23 3.51 -1.53 7.10
N GLU A 24 4.50 -1.19 7.94
CA GLU A 24 4.92 -1.99 9.10
C GLU A 24 4.37 -1.41 10.41
N GLY A 25 3.47 -0.41 10.32
CA GLY A 25 2.94 0.35 11.45
C GLY A 25 3.85 1.49 11.91
N GLY A 26 5.02 1.68 11.29
CA GLY A 26 5.97 2.71 11.67
C GLY A 26 5.54 4.10 11.18
N GLY A 27 5.54 5.09 12.09
CA GLY A 27 5.17 6.48 11.76
C GLY A 27 3.67 6.70 11.59
N ILE A 28 2.86 5.74 12.06
CA ILE A 28 1.40 5.83 12.12
C ILE A 28 1.00 5.86 13.60
N THR A 29 0.11 6.77 13.98
CA THR A 29 -0.20 7.11 15.38
C THR A 29 -0.63 5.90 16.20
N HIS A 30 -1.54 5.08 15.66
CA HIS A 30 -1.97 3.82 16.26
C HIS A 30 -1.45 2.62 15.46
N GLY A 31 -0.32 2.78 14.75
CA GLY A 31 0.28 1.73 13.93
C GLY A 31 1.00 0.68 14.78
N ILE A 32 0.70 -0.60 14.53
CA ILE A 32 1.32 -1.73 15.20
C ILE A 32 1.65 -2.84 14.19
N ARG A 33 2.43 -3.84 14.62
CA ARG A 33 2.63 -5.06 13.83
C ARG A 33 1.37 -5.92 13.84
N ALA A 34 1.25 -6.84 12.89
CA ALA A 34 0.19 -7.84 12.86
C ALA A 34 0.33 -8.79 14.06
N VAL A 35 -0.37 -8.48 15.15
CA VAL A 35 -0.45 -9.23 16.41
C VAL A 35 -1.91 -9.27 16.87
N GLU A 36 -2.26 -10.13 17.83
CA GLU A 36 -3.64 -10.21 18.34
C GLU A 36 -4.19 -8.83 18.76
N GLY A 37 -5.40 -8.53 18.30
CA GLY A 37 -6.05 -7.23 18.50
C GLY A 37 -5.63 -6.14 17.50
N ALA A 38 -4.71 -6.40 16.57
CA ALA A 38 -4.46 -5.48 15.47
C ALA A 38 -5.62 -5.51 14.47
N ILE A 39 -6.16 -4.34 14.12
CA ILE A 39 -7.13 -4.19 13.04
C ILE A 39 -6.41 -4.56 11.74
N SER A 40 -6.87 -5.62 11.10
CA SER A 40 -6.27 -6.18 9.88
C SER A 40 -7.18 -6.11 8.67
N ASP A 41 -8.48 -5.89 8.88
CA ASP A 41 -9.48 -5.69 7.85
C ASP A 41 -10.58 -4.74 8.36
N PHE A 42 -11.26 -4.07 7.43
CA PHE A 42 -12.14 -2.94 7.69
C PHE A 42 -13.23 -2.84 6.63
N SER A 43 -14.44 -2.53 7.06
CA SER A 43 -15.52 -2.13 6.15
C SER A 43 -16.29 -0.96 6.76
N LEU A 44 -17.02 -0.25 5.91
CA LEU A 44 -17.75 0.95 6.29
C LEU A 44 -19.20 0.81 5.84
N ASN A 45 -20.13 1.20 6.70
CA ASN A 45 -21.51 1.38 6.28
C ASN A 45 -21.61 2.63 5.38
N PRO A 46 -22.10 2.53 4.13
CA PRO A 46 -22.11 3.67 3.20
C PRO A 46 -23.06 4.79 3.62
N GLU A 47 -24.13 4.49 4.37
CA GLU A 47 -25.10 5.50 4.82
C GLU A 47 -24.69 6.13 6.15
N THR A 48 -24.32 5.29 7.13
CA THR A 48 -24.06 5.75 8.49
C THR A 48 -22.59 6.07 8.75
N LEU A 49 -21.68 5.70 7.84
CA LEU A 49 -20.23 5.81 8.02
C LEU A 49 -19.73 5.16 9.33
N GLU A 50 -20.46 4.15 9.82
CA GLU A 50 -20.04 3.37 10.98
C GLU A 50 -19.06 2.27 10.53
N PRO A 51 -17.92 2.12 11.21
CA PRO A 51 -16.90 1.16 10.84
C PRO A 51 -17.23 -0.23 11.41
N MET A 52 -16.88 -1.26 10.66
CA MET A 52 -16.77 -2.63 11.16
C MET A 52 -15.31 -3.06 11.04
N ASN A 53 -14.64 -3.18 12.18
CA ASN A 53 -13.25 -3.60 12.28
C ASN A 53 -13.15 -5.11 12.47
N ILE A 54 -12.25 -5.75 11.74
CA ILE A 54 -11.84 -7.14 11.97
C ILE A 54 -10.42 -7.12 12.52
N THR A 55 -10.21 -7.81 13.63
CA THR A 55 -8.92 -7.88 14.31
C THR A 55 -8.30 -9.27 14.26
N GLU A 56 -6.98 -9.31 14.26
CA GLU A 56 -6.23 -10.55 14.42
C GLU A 56 -6.65 -11.25 15.73
N GLY A 57 -7.06 -12.52 15.62
CA GLY A 57 -7.52 -13.32 16.76
C GLY A 57 -8.89 -12.93 17.34
N GLY A 58 -9.63 -12.01 16.71
CA GLY A 58 -10.97 -11.59 17.16
C GLY A 58 -10.98 -10.94 18.54
N LYS A 59 -9.88 -10.27 18.91
CA LYS A 59 -9.72 -9.57 20.18
C LYS A 59 -10.15 -8.12 20.08
N ALA A 60 -10.37 -7.47 21.22
CA ALA A 60 -10.58 -6.03 21.25
C ALA A 60 -9.41 -5.30 20.57
N PRO A 61 -9.69 -4.27 19.76
CA PRO A 61 -8.66 -3.59 18.99
C PRO A 61 -7.66 -2.87 19.90
N ILE A 62 -6.39 -2.91 19.50
CA ILE A 62 -5.27 -2.22 20.18
C ILE A 62 -4.43 -1.35 19.24
N GLY A 63 -4.73 -1.37 17.94
CA GLY A 63 -4.05 -0.58 16.92
C GLY A 63 -4.34 -1.10 15.51
N ILE A 64 -3.65 -0.55 14.53
CA ILE A 64 -3.83 -0.79 13.09
C ILE A 64 -2.57 -1.46 12.54
N CYS A 65 -2.69 -2.60 11.88
CA CYS A 65 -1.56 -3.20 11.17
C CYS A 65 -1.48 -2.74 9.71
N GLY A 66 -0.40 -3.11 9.00
CA GLY A 66 -0.17 -2.69 7.61
C GLY A 66 -1.29 -3.02 6.63
N SER A 67 -1.86 -4.23 6.71
CA SER A 67 -3.00 -4.62 5.86
C SER A 67 -4.25 -3.84 6.22
N GLY A 68 -4.53 -3.66 7.51
CA GLY A 68 -5.64 -2.84 7.99
C GLY A 68 -5.51 -1.39 7.52
N LEU A 69 -4.32 -0.78 7.62
CA LEU A 69 -4.07 0.59 7.16
C LEU A 69 -4.40 0.75 5.67
N LEU A 70 -3.98 -0.21 4.85
CA LEU A 70 -4.27 -0.22 3.42
C LEU A 70 -5.79 -0.24 3.16
N ILE A 71 -6.50 -1.18 3.77
CA ILE A 71 -7.95 -1.36 3.56
C ILE A 71 -8.75 -0.18 4.12
N ILE A 72 -8.37 0.35 5.29
CA ILE A 72 -8.99 1.53 5.89
C ILE A 72 -8.88 2.72 4.94
N VAL A 73 -7.68 3.04 4.45
CA VAL A 73 -7.49 4.19 3.56
C VAL A 73 -8.23 3.99 2.24
N ALA A 74 -8.20 2.79 1.67
CA ALA A 74 -8.95 2.45 0.45
C ALA A 74 -10.46 2.65 0.65
N THR A 75 -11.01 2.08 1.72
CA THR A 75 -12.45 2.12 2.01
C THR A 75 -12.93 3.54 2.28
N LEU A 76 -12.20 4.32 3.10
CA LEU A 76 -12.54 5.71 3.38
C LEU A 76 -12.46 6.58 2.12
N PHE A 77 -11.54 6.30 1.21
CA PHE A 77 -11.45 6.99 -0.07
C PHE A 77 -12.61 6.64 -1.01
N GLU A 78 -12.94 5.36 -1.16
CA GLU A 78 -14.02 4.92 -2.04
C GLU A 78 -15.41 5.38 -1.59
N HIS A 79 -15.62 5.51 -0.29
CA HIS A 79 -16.86 6.03 0.30
C HIS A 79 -16.90 7.56 0.41
N GLY A 80 -15.90 8.26 -0.13
CA GLY A 80 -15.89 9.72 -0.14
C GLY A 80 -15.69 10.36 1.23
N VAL A 81 -15.21 9.62 2.24
CA VAL A 81 -14.77 10.19 3.51
C VAL A 81 -13.44 10.93 3.30
N LEU A 82 -12.56 10.37 2.48
CA LEU A 82 -11.33 11.02 2.02
C LEU A 82 -11.48 11.55 0.59
N ASN A 83 -10.85 12.68 0.32
CA ASN A 83 -10.63 13.14 -1.04
C ASN A 83 -9.33 12.58 -1.63
N GLN A 84 -9.09 12.86 -2.90
CA GLN A 84 -7.92 12.40 -3.65
C GLN A 84 -6.58 12.89 -3.06
N SER A 85 -6.55 13.97 -2.27
CA SER A 85 -5.34 14.42 -1.56
C SER A 85 -5.16 13.78 -0.17
N GLY A 86 -6.02 12.84 0.22
CA GLY A 86 -5.97 12.20 1.55
C GLY A 86 -6.47 13.08 2.69
N LYS A 87 -7.25 14.11 2.38
CA LYS A 87 -7.88 14.99 3.37
C LYS A 87 -9.32 14.55 3.60
N PHE A 88 -9.79 14.70 4.84
CA PHE A 88 -11.18 14.42 5.16
C PHE A 88 -12.10 15.43 4.47
N ASN A 89 -13.15 14.94 3.82
CA ASN A 89 -14.21 15.81 3.32
C ASN A 89 -14.97 16.42 4.50
N PRO A 90 -15.55 17.63 4.35
CA PRO A 90 -16.29 18.31 5.41
C PRO A 90 -17.65 17.64 5.63
N LEU A 91 -17.62 16.49 6.31
CA LEU A 91 -18.78 15.68 6.68
C LEU A 91 -19.11 15.94 8.15
N ASP A 92 -20.37 16.19 8.45
CA ASP A 92 -20.85 16.30 9.83
C ASP A 92 -21.13 14.91 10.38
N HIS A 93 -20.12 14.31 11.01
CA HIS A 93 -20.18 12.94 11.52
C HIS A 93 -19.48 12.81 12.87
N PRO A 94 -20.06 12.13 13.88
CA PRO A 94 -19.49 12.05 15.23
C PRO A 94 -18.10 11.40 15.29
N ARG A 95 -17.77 10.53 14.32
CA ARG A 95 -16.44 9.89 14.22
C ARG A 95 -15.39 10.76 13.53
N ILE A 96 -15.76 11.87 12.90
CA ILE A 96 -14.82 12.80 12.26
C ILE A 96 -14.68 14.02 13.18
N ARG A 97 -13.48 14.24 13.71
CA ARG A 97 -13.21 15.33 14.64
C ARG A 97 -11.83 15.93 14.44
N GLU A 98 -11.63 17.12 15.01
CA GLU A 98 -10.30 17.73 15.09
C GLU A 98 -9.50 17.07 16.22
N GLY A 99 -8.38 16.45 15.86
CA GLY A 99 -7.41 15.85 16.76
C GLY A 99 -6.12 16.66 16.86
N ARG A 100 -5.10 16.10 17.52
CA ARG A 100 -3.79 16.77 17.67
C ARG A 100 -3.00 16.88 16.36
N SER A 101 -3.26 15.98 15.42
CA SER A 101 -2.56 15.85 14.15
C SER A 101 -3.46 16.23 12.96
N GLY A 102 -4.39 17.17 13.18
CA GLY A 102 -5.41 17.55 12.21
C GLY A 102 -6.70 16.75 12.36
N GLN A 103 -7.51 16.71 11.30
CA GLN A 103 -8.72 15.90 11.26
C GLN A 103 -8.40 14.41 11.44
N GLU A 104 -9.25 13.70 12.16
CA GLU A 104 -9.11 12.27 12.41
C GLU A 104 -10.46 11.56 12.32
N TYR A 105 -10.42 10.29 11.91
CA TYR A 105 -11.57 9.39 11.93
C TYR A 105 -11.39 8.35 13.04
N VAL A 106 -12.40 8.22 13.90
CA VAL A 106 -12.41 7.26 15.00
C VAL A 106 -12.83 5.88 14.50
N LEU A 107 -11.86 4.98 14.45
CA LEU A 107 -12.05 3.58 14.03
C LEU A 107 -12.71 2.76 15.13
N ALA A 108 -12.29 2.95 16.38
CA ALA A 108 -12.86 2.29 17.55
C ALA A 108 -12.83 3.24 18.76
N TRP A 109 -13.94 3.31 19.48
CA TRP A 109 -14.04 4.09 20.71
C TRP A 109 -13.34 3.39 21.86
N GLN A 110 -12.90 4.15 22.86
CA GLN A 110 -12.21 3.63 24.04
C GLN A 110 -12.94 2.45 24.72
N ASP A 111 -14.27 2.44 24.77
CA ASP A 111 -15.07 1.37 25.38
C ASP A 111 -15.09 0.07 24.57
N GLU A 112 -14.75 0.14 23.29
CA GLU A 112 -14.59 -1.01 22.38
C GLU A 112 -13.15 -1.55 22.42
N CYS A 113 -12.18 -0.72 22.80
CA CYS A 113 -10.76 -1.01 22.77
C CYS A 113 -10.27 -1.79 24.01
N ALA A 114 -9.16 -2.52 23.84
CA ALA A 114 -8.38 -3.01 24.99
C ALA A 114 -7.40 -1.96 25.54
N ALA A 115 -7.35 -0.78 24.92
CA ALA A 115 -6.51 0.34 25.31
C ALA A 115 -7.34 1.47 25.92
N ASP A 116 -6.72 2.29 26.80
CA ASP A 116 -7.39 3.41 27.49
C ASP A 116 -7.55 4.66 26.60
N HIS A 117 -7.73 4.49 25.29
CA HIS A 117 -7.91 5.57 24.33
C HIS A 117 -8.67 5.10 23.08
N ASP A 118 -9.27 6.05 22.37
CA ASP A 118 -9.84 5.83 21.04
C ASP A 118 -8.74 5.45 20.04
N ILE A 119 -9.01 4.49 19.15
CA ILE A 119 -8.14 4.19 18.02
C ILE A 119 -8.61 5.02 16.83
N VAL A 120 -7.72 5.90 16.35
CA VAL A 120 -8.02 6.83 15.26
C VAL A 120 -6.99 6.74 14.14
N ILE A 121 -7.42 7.12 12.93
CA ILE A 121 -6.53 7.42 11.80
C ILE A 121 -6.66 8.92 11.46
N ASN A 122 -5.52 9.62 11.41
CA ASN A 122 -5.50 11.07 11.18
C ASN A 122 -4.86 11.45 9.84
N GLU A 123 -4.99 12.72 9.45
CA GLU A 123 -4.44 13.21 8.18
C GLU A 123 -2.93 13.07 8.05
N VAL A 124 -2.17 13.15 9.15
CA VAL A 124 -0.70 12.95 9.12
C VAL A 124 -0.37 11.49 8.86
N ASP A 125 -1.11 10.56 9.44
CA ASP A 125 -1.00 9.13 9.17
C ASP A 125 -1.30 8.82 7.69
N ILE A 126 -2.37 9.42 7.15
CA ILE A 126 -2.77 9.28 5.74
C ILE A 126 -1.73 9.90 4.81
N GLU A 127 -1.16 11.06 5.15
CA GLU A 127 -0.08 11.69 4.38
C GLU A 127 1.18 10.80 4.37
N ASN A 128 1.54 10.20 5.51
CA ASN A 128 2.65 9.25 5.60
C ASN A 128 2.40 8.02 4.72
N PHE A 129 1.19 7.49 4.73
CA PHE A 129 0.77 6.40 3.85
C PHE A 129 0.87 6.79 2.36
N ILE A 130 0.35 7.96 1.98
CA ILE A 130 0.38 8.46 0.59
C ILE A 130 1.82 8.66 0.10
N ARG A 131 2.72 9.16 0.95
CA ARG A 131 4.15 9.25 0.61
C ARG A 131 4.76 7.88 0.36
N ALA A 132 4.48 6.92 1.25
CA ALA A 132 5.01 5.57 1.15
C ALA A 132 4.57 4.87 -0.14
N LYS A 133 3.26 4.86 -0.39
CA LYS A 133 2.69 4.24 -1.60
C LYS A 133 3.12 5.00 -2.87
N GLY A 134 3.22 6.33 -2.80
CA GLY A 134 3.66 7.16 -3.91
C GLY A 134 5.10 6.88 -4.34
N ALA A 135 5.99 6.61 -3.38
CA ALA A 135 7.37 6.22 -3.65
C ALA A 135 7.43 4.87 -4.39
N ILE A 136 6.60 3.91 -3.99
CA ILE A 136 6.53 2.57 -4.60
C ILE A 136 6.00 2.68 -6.03
N PHE A 137 4.86 3.33 -6.23
CA PHE A 137 4.25 3.48 -7.55
C PHE A 137 5.17 4.23 -8.52
N ALA A 138 5.77 5.35 -8.08
CA ALA A 138 6.73 6.10 -8.88
C ALA A 138 7.99 5.30 -9.21
N GLY A 139 8.47 4.46 -8.28
CA GLY A 139 9.57 3.53 -8.55
C GLY A 139 9.21 2.53 -9.65
N ILE A 140 8.02 1.94 -9.58
CA ILE A 140 7.53 0.96 -10.56
C ILE A 140 7.44 1.60 -11.95
N THR A 141 6.76 2.74 -12.06
CA THR A 141 6.56 3.43 -13.33
C THR A 141 7.87 3.94 -13.93
N THR A 142 8.78 4.44 -13.10
CA THR A 142 10.09 4.94 -13.56
C THR A 142 10.92 3.80 -14.13
N VAL A 143 11.01 2.67 -13.42
CA VAL A 143 11.78 1.51 -13.89
C VAL A 143 11.20 0.96 -15.20
N LEU A 144 9.86 0.83 -15.30
CA LEU A 144 9.17 0.44 -16.53
C LEU A 144 9.52 1.36 -17.71
N GLN A 145 9.45 2.67 -17.51
CA GLN A 145 9.74 3.67 -18.55
C GLN A 145 11.21 3.62 -18.99
N GLN A 146 12.15 3.43 -18.06
CA GLN A 146 13.59 3.35 -18.40
C GLN A 146 13.92 2.14 -19.29
N VAL A 147 13.17 1.05 -19.17
CA VAL A 147 13.33 -0.14 -20.02
C VAL A 147 12.36 -0.16 -21.22
N GLY A 148 11.62 0.92 -21.44
CA GLY A 148 10.72 1.08 -22.60
C GLY A 148 9.47 0.20 -22.54
N LEU A 149 9.04 -0.21 -21.34
CA LEU A 149 7.87 -1.03 -21.10
C LEU A 149 6.72 -0.23 -20.47
N GLN A 150 5.52 -0.73 -20.65
CA GLN A 150 4.30 -0.27 -20.00
C GLN A 150 3.79 -1.34 -19.03
N VAL A 151 2.89 -0.94 -18.12
CA VAL A 151 2.23 -1.87 -17.20
C VAL A 151 1.53 -3.02 -17.95
N SER A 152 0.93 -2.72 -19.11
CA SER A 152 0.26 -3.71 -19.96
C SER A 152 1.18 -4.80 -20.49
N ASP A 153 2.47 -4.51 -20.61
CA ASP A 153 3.48 -5.44 -21.14
C ASP A 153 3.91 -6.47 -20.07
N LEU A 154 3.50 -6.29 -18.82
CA LEU A 154 3.80 -7.22 -17.74
C LEU A 154 2.94 -8.48 -17.85
N GLU A 155 3.61 -9.62 -17.96
CA GLU A 155 2.98 -10.95 -17.92
C GLU A 155 2.67 -11.39 -16.48
N ARG A 156 3.52 -11.01 -15.52
CA ARG A 156 3.38 -11.40 -14.11
C ARG A 156 4.02 -10.35 -13.20
N ILE A 157 3.38 -10.12 -12.05
CA ILE A 157 3.88 -9.28 -10.96
C ILE A 157 4.06 -10.18 -9.74
N ILE A 158 5.25 -10.19 -9.15
CA ILE A 158 5.54 -10.99 -7.96
C ILE A 158 5.73 -10.04 -6.80
N LEU A 159 4.85 -10.15 -5.80
CA LEU A 159 4.92 -9.37 -4.58
C LEU A 159 5.63 -10.18 -3.50
N ALA A 160 6.69 -9.62 -2.94
CA ALA A 160 7.42 -10.16 -1.80
C ALA A 160 7.50 -9.10 -0.70
N GLY A 161 7.51 -9.53 0.56
CA GLY A 161 7.60 -8.64 1.71
C GLY A 161 6.62 -8.98 2.82
N GLY A 162 6.82 -8.35 3.98
CA GLY A 162 6.12 -8.64 5.23
C GLY A 162 4.76 -7.95 5.38
N PHE A 163 3.96 -7.82 4.32
CA PHE A 163 2.61 -7.25 4.36
C PHE A 163 1.56 -8.10 5.13
N GLY A 164 1.98 -8.91 6.09
CA GLY A 164 1.13 -9.91 6.76
C GLY A 164 0.95 -11.19 5.93
N SER A 165 -0.12 -11.94 6.22
CA SER A 165 -0.43 -13.22 5.55
C SER A 165 -1.06 -13.05 4.17
N TYR A 166 -1.63 -11.88 3.88
CA TYR A 166 -2.34 -11.55 2.64
C TYR A 166 -2.34 -10.03 2.42
N ILE A 167 -2.13 -9.59 1.19
CA ILE A 167 -2.35 -8.20 0.77
C ILE A 167 -3.64 -8.14 -0.03
N ASP A 168 -4.57 -7.26 0.36
CA ASP A 168 -5.79 -7.05 -0.42
C ASP A 168 -5.45 -6.30 -1.71
N LEU A 169 -5.49 -7.01 -2.84
CA LEU A 169 -5.05 -6.50 -4.14
C LEU A 169 -5.98 -5.39 -4.64
N ASP A 170 -7.27 -5.51 -4.37
CA ASP A 170 -8.24 -4.50 -4.78
C ASP A 170 -7.96 -3.16 -4.07
N SER A 171 -7.82 -3.19 -2.74
CA SER A 171 -7.43 -2.03 -1.94
C SER A 171 -6.08 -1.45 -2.36
N ALA A 172 -5.09 -2.31 -2.67
CA ALA A 172 -3.78 -1.89 -3.16
C ALA A 172 -3.85 -1.13 -4.48
N MET A 173 -4.72 -1.53 -5.40
CA MET A 173 -4.95 -0.82 -6.66
C MET A 173 -5.79 0.44 -6.44
N SER A 174 -6.82 0.39 -5.58
CA SER A 174 -7.71 1.51 -5.27
C SER A 174 -7.00 2.73 -4.69
N VAL A 175 -5.94 2.52 -3.90
CA VAL A 175 -5.10 3.60 -3.37
C VAL A 175 -3.92 3.96 -4.28
N GLY A 176 -3.71 3.21 -5.36
CA GLY A 176 -2.58 3.36 -6.27
C GLY A 176 -1.23 3.03 -5.63
N LEU A 177 -1.19 2.00 -4.76
CA LEU A 177 0.04 1.36 -4.33
C LEU A 177 0.58 0.46 -5.45
N LEU A 178 -0.32 -0.29 -6.09
CA LEU A 178 -0.03 -1.11 -7.27
C LEU A 178 -0.75 -0.54 -8.49
N PRO A 179 -0.22 -0.75 -9.70
CA PRO A 179 -0.95 -0.41 -10.92
C PRO A 179 -2.21 -1.25 -11.08
N GLU A 180 -3.24 -0.67 -11.69
CA GLU A 180 -4.47 -1.39 -12.02
C GLU A 180 -4.16 -2.43 -13.10
N VAL A 181 -4.22 -3.71 -12.72
CA VAL A 181 -3.96 -4.85 -13.58
C VAL A 181 -4.91 -5.99 -13.23
N ASP A 182 -5.00 -6.97 -14.12
CA ASP A 182 -5.68 -8.22 -13.81
C ASP A 182 -5.06 -8.90 -12.56
N PRO A 183 -5.83 -9.14 -11.48
CA PRO A 183 -5.34 -9.81 -10.28
C PRO A 183 -4.69 -11.17 -10.53
N ASP A 184 -5.10 -11.90 -11.59
CA ASP A 184 -4.53 -13.20 -11.96
C ASP A 184 -3.05 -13.10 -12.39
N LYS A 185 -2.58 -11.90 -12.74
CA LYS A 185 -1.16 -11.64 -13.01
C LYS A 185 -0.33 -11.50 -11.74
N ILE A 186 -0.94 -11.36 -10.58
CA ILE A 186 -0.24 -11.08 -9.32
C ILE A 186 -0.03 -12.37 -8.53
N LEU A 187 1.23 -12.63 -8.17
CA LEU A 187 1.63 -13.73 -7.29
C LEU A 187 2.21 -13.18 -6.00
N TYR A 188 1.64 -13.60 -4.87
CA TYR A 188 2.21 -13.30 -3.56
C TYR A 188 3.18 -14.40 -3.12
N LEU A 189 4.45 -14.04 -2.92
CA LEU A 189 5.53 -14.95 -2.52
C LEU A 189 5.71 -15.01 -0.99
N GLY A 190 5.28 -13.98 -0.25
CA GLY A 190 5.63 -13.79 1.15
C GLY A 190 7.07 -13.31 1.34
N ASN A 191 7.78 -13.85 2.34
CA ASN A 191 9.16 -13.45 2.62
C ASN A 191 10.16 -14.12 1.67
N GLY A 192 10.33 -13.52 0.49
CA GLY A 192 11.27 -14.01 -0.54
C GLY A 192 12.73 -14.05 -0.10
N SER A 193 13.14 -13.17 0.83
CA SER A 193 14.51 -13.17 1.39
C SER A 193 14.79 -14.42 2.20
N LEU A 194 13.87 -14.78 3.13
CA LEU A 194 14.00 -15.99 3.94
C LEU A 194 13.90 -17.26 3.08
N ALA A 195 12.95 -17.31 2.15
CA ALA A 195 12.79 -18.43 1.23
C ALA A 195 14.04 -18.64 0.37
N GLY A 196 14.59 -17.57 -0.22
CA GLY A 196 15.81 -17.62 -1.01
C GLY A 196 17.03 -18.04 -0.20
N SER A 197 17.14 -17.60 1.07
CA SER A 197 18.21 -18.03 1.98
C SER A 197 18.16 -19.53 2.25
N TRP A 198 16.98 -20.09 2.53
CA TRP A 198 16.80 -21.53 2.70
C TRP A 198 17.13 -22.32 1.44
N MET A 199 16.69 -21.86 0.27
CA MET A 199 17.00 -22.51 -1.01
C MET A 199 18.51 -22.52 -1.29
N CYS A 200 19.19 -21.41 -1.04
CA CYS A 200 20.63 -21.31 -1.17
C CYS A 200 21.37 -22.22 -0.20
N GLU A 201 20.89 -22.35 1.04
CA GLU A 201 21.55 -23.21 2.04
C GLU A 201 21.52 -24.68 1.66
N LEU A 202 20.44 -25.12 1.03
CA LEU A 202 20.23 -26.52 0.65
C LEU A 202 20.78 -26.89 -0.73
N SER A 203 21.17 -25.92 -1.57
CA SER A 203 21.59 -26.19 -2.96
C SER A 203 22.71 -25.29 -3.47
N ASN A 204 23.86 -25.91 -3.77
CA ASN A 204 24.98 -25.25 -4.44
C ASN A 204 24.66 -24.82 -5.88
N HIS A 205 23.72 -25.48 -6.55
CA HIS A 205 23.27 -25.06 -7.88
C HIS A 205 22.52 -23.73 -7.80
N ILE A 206 21.58 -23.60 -6.87
CA ILE A 206 20.82 -22.36 -6.66
C ILE A 206 21.76 -21.22 -6.27
N ARG A 207 22.78 -21.47 -5.44
CA ARG A 207 23.81 -20.45 -5.13
C ARG A 207 24.51 -19.91 -6.39
N ARG A 208 24.78 -20.76 -7.38
CA ARG A 208 25.36 -20.32 -8.66
C ARG A 208 24.36 -19.51 -9.48
N ASP A 209 23.11 -19.95 -9.53
CA ASP A 209 22.04 -19.25 -10.25
C ASP A 209 21.81 -17.84 -9.68
N VAL A 210 21.90 -17.67 -8.35
CA VAL A 210 21.84 -16.35 -7.70
C VAL A 210 23.00 -15.45 -8.14
N VAL A 211 24.22 -15.99 -8.20
CA VAL A 211 25.39 -15.21 -8.69
C VAL A 211 25.20 -14.80 -10.15
N GLU A 212 24.64 -15.66 -10.99
CA GLU A 212 24.33 -15.32 -12.38
C GLU A 212 23.24 -14.26 -12.49
N ALA A 213 22.17 -14.36 -11.69
CA ALA A 213 21.10 -13.35 -11.64
C ALA A 213 21.64 -11.97 -11.22
N VAL A 214 22.47 -11.92 -10.19
CA VAL A 214 23.11 -10.67 -9.73
C VAL A 214 23.99 -10.06 -10.83
N ARG A 215 24.71 -10.88 -11.61
CA ARG A 215 25.55 -10.39 -12.72
C ARG A 215 24.75 -9.82 -13.89
N LYS A 216 23.50 -10.24 -14.08
CA LYS A 216 22.59 -9.70 -15.11
C LYS A 216 21.83 -8.46 -14.66
N MET A 217 21.89 -8.13 -13.38
CA MET A 217 21.11 -7.06 -12.77
C MET A 217 21.75 -5.70 -13.01
N THR A 218 21.00 -4.79 -13.61
CA THR A 218 21.39 -3.39 -13.83
C THR A 218 20.61 -2.51 -12.86
N GLY A 219 21.31 -1.79 -11.99
CA GLY A 219 20.68 -0.90 -11.02
C GLY A 219 20.43 0.50 -11.61
N PHE A 220 19.24 1.03 -11.36
CA PHE A 220 18.88 2.42 -11.61
C PHE A 220 18.88 3.20 -10.29
N GLU A 221 19.64 4.30 -10.26
CA GLU A 221 19.56 5.28 -9.19
C GLU A 221 18.39 6.24 -9.48
N LEU A 222 17.24 5.99 -8.85
CA LEU A 222 16.00 6.73 -9.14
C LEU A 222 16.15 8.24 -8.95
N SER A 223 17.01 8.67 -8.02
CA SER A 223 17.26 10.10 -7.77
C SER A 223 17.97 10.80 -8.94
N GLU A 224 18.68 10.05 -9.80
CA GLU A 224 19.35 10.55 -11.00
C GLU A 224 18.50 10.41 -12.26
N VAL A 225 17.40 9.65 -12.22
CA VAL A 225 16.52 9.43 -13.38
C VAL A 225 15.68 10.69 -13.64
N PRO A 226 15.79 11.31 -14.84
CA PRO A 226 14.93 12.43 -15.21
C PRO A 226 13.45 12.03 -15.16
N GLY A 227 12.62 12.85 -14.50
CA GLY A 227 11.19 12.63 -14.39
C GLY A 227 10.74 11.79 -13.19
N PHE A 228 11.64 11.12 -12.44
CA PHE A 228 11.27 10.38 -11.23
C PHE A 228 10.54 11.27 -10.21
N LYS A 229 11.04 12.50 -10.00
CA LYS A 229 10.41 13.45 -9.08
C LYS A 229 8.99 13.81 -9.52
N ASP A 230 8.76 13.99 -10.82
CA ASP A 230 7.44 14.33 -11.34
C ASP A 230 6.47 13.15 -11.19
N GLN A 231 6.94 11.92 -11.45
CA GLN A 231 6.19 10.69 -11.18
C GLN A 231 5.84 10.56 -9.70
N TYR A 232 6.79 10.82 -8.80
CA TYR A 232 6.56 10.81 -7.36
C TYR A 232 5.51 11.84 -6.95
N MET A 233 5.62 13.08 -7.43
CA MET A 233 4.62 14.13 -7.17
C MET A 233 3.23 13.74 -7.68
N ALA A 234 3.13 13.16 -8.87
CA ALA A 234 1.86 12.68 -9.42
C ALA A 234 1.27 11.48 -8.66
N SER A 235 2.12 10.72 -7.99
CA SER A 235 1.73 9.55 -7.19
C SER A 235 1.29 9.88 -5.76
N MET A 236 1.42 11.14 -5.32
CA MET A 236 1.01 11.60 -3.99
C MET A 236 -0.49 11.94 -3.89
N PHE A 237 -1.34 11.19 -4.60
CA PHE A 237 -2.79 11.31 -4.62
C PHE A 237 -3.42 9.92 -4.65
N LEU A 238 -4.69 9.78 -4.25
CA LEU A 238 -5.42 8.51 -4.26
C LEU A 238 -6.34 8.39 -5.49
N PRO A 239 -6.18 7.38 -6.37
CA PRO A 239 -5.01 6.51 -6.52
C PRO A 239 -3.79 7.20 -7.16
N HIS A 240 -4.01 8.24 -7.96
CA HIS A 240 -2.96 8.99 -8.67
C HIS A 240 -3.55 10.30 -9.20
N THR A 241 -2.74 11.32 -9.54
CA THR A 241 -3.25 12.56 -10.16
C THR A 241 -3.95 12.28 -11.50
N ASP A 242 -3.40 11.36 -12.27
CA ASP A 242 -4.01 10.85 -13.51
C ASP A 242 -4.88 9.62 -13.23
N LEU A 243 -6.19 9.82 -13.20
CA LEU A 243 -7.19 8.75 -13.04
C LEU A 243 -7.29 7.85 -14.29
N GLY A 244 -6.74 8.25 -15.44
CA GLY A 244 -6.71 7.41 -16.64
C GLY A 244 -5.87 6.15 -16.48
N LEU A 245 -4.94 6.14 -15.52
CA LEU A 245 -4.16 4.96 -15.14
C LEU A 245 -4.95 3.95 -14.30
N PHE A 246 -6.11 4.36 -13.78
CA PHE A 246 -6.95 3.56 -12.88
C PHE A 246 -8.43 3.59 -13.34
N PRO A 247 -8.74 3.05 -14.52
CA PRO A 247 -10.07 3.17 -15.12
C PRO A 247 -11.20 2.56 -14.27
N GLY A 248 -10.98 1.39 -13.66
CA GLY A 248 -11.97 0.72 -12.81
C GLY A 248 -12.22 1.50 -11.53
N ILE A 249 -11.16 2.02 -10.90
CA ILE A 249 -11.30 2.86 -9.70
C ILE A 249 -12.02 4.17 -10.02
N ALA A 250 -11.66 4.81 -11.15
CA ALA A 250 -12.30 6.04 -11.59
C ALA A 250 -13.80 5.85 -11.84
N GLN A 251 -14.23 4.67 -12.30
CA GLN A 251 -15.64 4.33 -12.43
C GLN A 251 -16.31 4.18 -11.06
N ARG A 252 -15.75 3.37 -10.15
CA ARG A 252 -16.29 3.15 -8.79
C ARG A 252 -16.49 4.46 -8.02
N VAL A 253 -15.47 5.32 -8.02
CA VAL A 253 -15.53 6.63 -7.33
C VAL A 253 -16.59 7.56 -7.94
N ARG A 254 -16.91 7.42 -9.24
CA ARG A 254 -17.98 8.20 -9.88
C ARG A 254 -19.37 7.66 -9.56
N GLU A 255 -19.51 6.36 -9.40
CA GLU A 255 -20.78 5.70 -9.06
C GLU A 255 -21.16 6.04 -7.61
N ASN A 256 -20.22 5.91 -6.67
CA ASN A 256 -20.44 6.23 -5.24
C ASN A 256 -20.73 7.72 -4.97
N LYS A 257 -20.40 8.63 -5.91
CA LYS A 257 -20.73 10.06 -5.80
C LYS A 257 -22.12 10.44 -6.34
N LYS A 258 -22.79 9.52 -7.03
CA LYS A 258 -24.11 9.77 -7.65
C LYS A 258 -25.27 9.26 -6.80
N GLU A 259 -25.01 8.42 -5.82
CA GLU A 259 -25.94 8.01 -4.76
C GLU A 259 -25.91 9.03 -3.61
#